data_AF-A0A853H8X3-F1
#
_entry.id   AF-A0A853H8X3-F1
#
_cell.length_a   1.000
_cell.length_b   1.000
_cell.length_c   1.000
_cell.angle_alpha   90.00
_cell.angle_beta   90.00
_cell.angle_gamma   90.00
#
_symmetry.space_group_name_H-M   'P 1'
#
loop_
_entity.id
_entity.type
_entity.pdbx_description
1 polymer ?
#
loop_
_entity_poly.entity_id
_entity_poly.type
_entity_poly.pdbx_seq_one_letter_code
_entity_poly.pdbx_strand_id
1 'polypeptide(L)'
;MSDVLPLPPEAEEKLYEYGALSREAEEAGDVATAEKYVLACWSCIPDPKLDYDHAQSLTADIVMFYRDIGQPQKAKEWLPLACEAYGPEPDPYVEFIAATVHYQAGELDEAFDLFDGLFKSYKTRPFQGEKPEYLAFYMDRAKAQKLSK
;
A
#
# COMPACT_ATOMS: atom_id res chain seq x y z
N MET A 1 -18.65 -8.70 -12.18
CA MET A 1 -17.25 -8.87 -11.79
C MET A 1 -16.59 -9.53 -12.99
N SER A 2 -15.64 -8.87 -13.66
CA SER A 2 -14.85 -9.55 -14.67
C SER A 2 -14.09 -10.66 -13.96
N ASP A 3 -14.14 -11.87 -14.51
CA ASP A 3 -13.34 -12.97 -13.99
C ASP A 3 -11.87 -12.60 -14.22
N VAL A 4 -11.15 -12.34 -13.13
CA VAL A 4 -9.72 -12.07 -13.16
C VAL A 4 -9.02 -13.28 -13.77
N LEU A 5 -8.12 -13.05 -14.71
CA LEU A 5 -7.38 -14.07 -15.43
C LEU A 5 -6.25 -14.63 -14.54
N PRO A 6 -6.03 -15.96 -14.51
CA PRO A 6 -4.83 -16.48 -13.88
C PRO A 6 -3.59 -16.04 -14.66
N LEU A 7 -2.49 -15.78 -13.95
CA LEU A 7 -1.20 -15.55 -14.57
C LEU A 7 -0.75 -16.74 -15.43
N PRO A 8 -0.12 -16.50 -16.60
CA PRO A 8 0.56 -17.55 -17.34
C PRO A 8 1.61 -18.25 -16.45
N PRO A 9 1.76 -19.59 -16.50
CA PRO A 9 2.63 -20.32 -15.58
C PRO A 9 4.09 -19.82 -15.55
N GLU A 10 4.65 -19.43 -16.71
CA GLU A 10 6.01 -18.87 -16.79
C GLU A 10 6.12 -17.47 -16.16
N ALA A 11 5.04 -16.69 -16.21
CA ALA A 11 4.99 -15.38 -15.56
C ALA A 11 4.82 -15.53 -14.05
N GLU A 12 4.00 -16.49 -13.63
CA GLU A 12 3.78 -16.83 -12.21
C GLU A 12 5.07 -17.36 -11.57
N GLU A 13 5.80 -18.27 -12.23
CA GLU A 13 7.09 -18.79 -11.74
C GLU A 13 8.10 -17.66 -11.51
N LYS A 14 8.22 -16.74 -12.48
CA LYS A 14 9.10 -15.57 -12.36
C LYS A 14 8.65 -14.60 -11.28
N LEU A 15 7.34 -14.39 -11.13
CA LEU A 15 6.79 -13.54 -10.09
C LEU A 15 7.20 -14.06 -8.71
N TYR A 16 7.10 -15.38 -8.47
CA TYR A 16 7.55 -15.97 -7.21
C TYR A 16 9.07 -15.90 -7.03
N GLU A 17 9.85 -16.17 -8.08
CA GLU A 17 11.31 -16.05 -8.04
C GLU A 17 11.74 -14.62 -7.66
N TYR A 18 11.20 -13.61 -8.34
CA TYR A 18 11.51 -12.20 -8.06
C TYR A 18 10.98 -11.77 -6.70
N GLY A 19 9.82 -12.25 -6.28
CA GLY A 19 9.30 -11.98 -4.93
C GLY A 19 10.24 -12.50 -3.84
N ALA A 20 10.79 -13.70 -4.01
CA ALA A 20 11.77 -14.27 -3.08
C ALA A 20 13.07 -13.46 -3.06
N LEU A 21 13.59 -13.05 -4.22
CA LEU A 21 14.80 -12.24 -4.33
C LEU A 21 14.62 -10.82 -3.76
N SER A 22 13.44 -10.22 -3.91
CA SER A 22 13.11 -8.94 -3.25
C SER A 22 13.22 -9.09 -1.74
N ARG A 23 12.59 -10.14 -1.19
CA ARG A 23 12.58 -10.39 0.25
C ARG A 23 13.96 -10.67 0.83
N GLU A 24 14.78 -11.49 0.16
CA GLU A 24 16.18 -11.71 0.58
C GLU A 24 16.97 -10.40 0.60
N ALA A 25 16.78 -9.54 -0.40
CA ALA A 25 17.43 -8.24 -0.46
C ALA A 25 16.95 -7.28 0.65
N GLU A 26 15.65 -7.28 0.97
CA GLU A 26 15.09 -6.52 2.10
C GLU A 26 15.68 -6.99 3.44
N GLU A 27 15.75 -8.30 3.66
CA GLU A 27 16.34 -8.89 4.86
C GLU A 27 17.85 -8.58 4.98
N ALA A 28 18.54 -8.43 3.85
CA ALA A 28 19.95 -8.00 3.79
C ALA A 28 20.13 -6.47 3.89
N GLY A 29 19.06 -5.68 3.87
CA GLY A 29 19.10 -4.22 3.83
C GLY A 29 19.53 -3.63 2.48
N ASP A 30 19.59 -4.43 1.41
CA ASP A 30 19.88 -3.98 0.05
C ASP A 30 18.61 -3.49 -0.65
N VAL A 31 18.24 -2.25 -0.31
CA VAL A 31 17.05 -1.59 -0.83
C VAL A 31 17.05 -1.46 -2.35
N ALA A 32 18.21 -1.27 -2.98
CA ALA A 32 18.29 -1.10 -4.43
C ALA A 32 17.99 -2.42 -5.16
N THR A 33 18.49 -3.53 -4.64
CA THR A 33 18.19 -4.86 -5.19
C THR A 33 16.74 -5.26 -4.90
N ALA A 34 16.21 -4.92 -3.72
CA ALA A 34 14.80 -5.14 -3.41
C ALA A 34 13.87 -4.39 -4.36
N GLU A 35 14.10 -3.09 -4.56
CA GLU A 35 13.33 -2.25 -5.48
C GLU A 35 13.35 -2.79 -6.91
N LYS A 36 14.52 -3.26 -7.36
CA LYS A 36 14.65 -3.88 -8.69
C LYS A 36 13.73 -5.09 -8.83
N TYR A 37 13.70 -5.98 -7.83
CA TYR A 37 12.92 -7.22 -7.94
C TYR A 37 11.42 -7.03 -7.68
N VAL A 38 11.00 -6.13 -6.78
CA VAL A 38 9.58 -5.83 -6.61
C VAL A 38 8.96 -5.24 -7.89
N LEU A 39 9.69 -4.38 -8.61
CA LEU A 39 9.26 -3.86 -9.91
C LEU A 39 9.35 -4.91 -11.03
N ALA A 40 10.25 -5.89 -10.92
CA ALA A 40 10.32 -7.02 -11.83
C ALA A 40 9.07 -7.92 -11.70
N CYS A 41 8.55 -8.14 -10.48
CA CYS A 41 7.28 -8.83 -10.27
C CYS A 41 6.14 -8.16 -11.06
N TRP A 42 6.04 -6.83 -11.01
CA TRP A 42 5.01 -6.09 -11.75
C TRP A 42 5.18 -6.23 -13.26
N SER A 43 6.42 -6.28 -13.71
CA SER A 43 6.76 -6.42 -15.12
C SER A 43 6.47 -7.82 -15.68
N CYS A 44 6.32 -8.85 -14.82
CA CYS A 44 5.91 -10.19 -15.22
C CYS A 44 4.44 -10.28 -15.65
N ILE A 45 3.59 -9.38 -15.13
CA ILE A 45 2.16 -9.41 -15.40
C ILE A 45 1.89 -8.95 -16.84
N PRO A 46 1.19 -9.73 -17.69
CA PRO A 46 0.87 -9.34 -19.05
C PRO A 46 -0.07 -8.13 -19.12
N ASP A 47 -0.05 -7.38 -20.23
CA ASP A 47 -1.01 -6.29 -20.43
C ASP A 47 -2.36 -6.81 -20.98
N PRO A 48 -3.49 -6.23 -20.55
CA PRO A 48 -3.62 -5.23 -19.48
C PRO A 48 -3.43 -5.83 -18.08
N LYS A 49 -2.54 -5.27 -17.27
CA LYS A 49 -2.07 -5.89 -16.01
C LYS A 49 -3.18 -6.17 -15.01
N LEU A 50 -4.12 -5.23 -14.87
CA LEU A 50 -5.21 -5.33 -13.89
C LEU A 50 -6.25 -6.42 -14.23
N ASP A 51 -6.20 -7.02 -15.43
CA ASP A 51 -7.06 -8.14 -15.78
C ASP A 51 -6.53 -9.47 -15.20
N TYR A 52 -5.32 -9.50 -14.65
CA TYR A 52 -4.67 -10.70 -14.12
C TYR A 52 -4.66 -10.75 -12.59
N ASP A 53 -4.62 -11.96 -12.04
CA ASP A 53 -4.42 -12.18 -10.61
C ASP A 53 -3.04 -11.64 -10.17
N HIS A 54 -2.88 -11.48 -8.85
CA HIS A 54 -1.75 -10.80 -8.22
C HIS A 54 -1.60 -9.31 -8.53
N ALA A 55 -2.12 -8.77 -9.64
CA ALA A 55 -1.97 -7.36 -9.99
C ALA A 55 -2.52 -6.45 -8.88
N GLN A 56 -3.71 -6.76 -8.37
CA GLN A 56 -4.33 -6.03 -7.26
C GLN A 56 -3.42 -6.01 -6.02
N SER A 57 -3.04 -7.17 -5.48
CA SER A 57 -2.21 -7.23 -4.27
C SER A 57 -0.83 -6.59 -4.49
N LEU A 58 -0.23 -6.79 -5.67
CA LEU A 58 1.11 -6.30 -5.96
C LEU A 58 1.17 -4.77 -6.03
N THR A 59 0.12 -4.10 -6.49
CA THR A 59 0.05 -2.63 -6.43
C THR A 59 0.08 -2.12 -4.98
N ALA A 60 -0.64 -2.76 -4.07
CA ALA A 60 -0.59 -2.43 -2.65
C ALA A 60 0.77 -2.74 -2.03
N ASP A 61 1.37 -3.89 -2.37
CA ASP A 61 2.71 -4.29 -1.90
C ASP A 61 3.79 -3.29 -2.33
N ILE A 62 3.74 -2.77 -3.56
CA ILE A 62 4.69 -1.76 -4.04
C ILE A 62 4.52 -0.44 -3.30
N VAL A 63 3.28 0.00 -3.04
CA VAL A 63 3.02 1.19 -2.22
C VAL A 63 3.62 1.00 -0.81
N MET A 64 3.36 -0.14 -0.17
CA MET A 64 3.90 -0.46 1.15
C MET A 64 5.43 -0.56 1.15
N PHE A 65 6.02 -1.17 0.12
CA PHE A 65 7.47 -1.26 -0.04
C PHE A 65 8.10 0.13 -0.02
N TYR A 66 7.63 1.05 -0.88
CA TYR A 66 8.17 2.40 -0.93
C TYR A 66 7.96 3.20 0.35
N ARG A 67 6.80 3.01 1.00
CA ARG A 67 6.53 3.55 2.33
C ARG A 67 7.56 3.04 3.35
N ASP A 68 7.80 1.74 3.39
CA ASP A 68 8.61 1.12 4.44
C ASP A 68 10.10 1.40 4.30
N ILE A 69 10.59 1.64 3.07
CA ILE A 69 11.96 2.12 2.82
C ILE A 69 12.13 3.64 2.94
N GLY A 70 11.09 4.37 3.40
CA GLY A 70 11.14 5.81 3.62
C GLY A 70 11.13 6.65 2.34
N GLN A 71 10.53 6.14 1.26
CA GLN A 71 10.34 6.84 -0.02
C GLN A 71 8.84 7.12 -0.29
N PRO A 72 8.14 7.88 0.57
CA PRO A 72 6.70 8.05 0.48
C PRO A 72 6.25 8.75 -0.82
N GLN A 73 7.11 9.57 -1.44
CA GLN A 73 6.77 10.20 -2.73
C GLN A 73 6.66 9.17 -3.86
N LYS A 74 7.54 8.15 -3.90
CA LYS A 74 7.38 7.03 -4.84
C LYS A 74 6.16 6.20 -4.50
N ALA A 75 5.86 5.99 -3.22
CA ALA A 75 4.64 5.29 -2.81
C ALA A 75 3.37 5.99 -3.35
N LYS A 76 3.33 7.33 -3.32
CA LYS A 76 2.22 8.12 -3.85
C LYS A 76 2.02 7.96 -5.36
N GLU A 77 3.08 7.76 -6.13
CA GLU A 77 2.97 7.51 -7.58
C GLU A 77 2.19 6.22 -7.89
N TRP A 78 2.21 5.25 -6.97
CA TRP A 78 1.51 3.97 -7.11
C TRP A 78 0.08 3.96 -6.54
N LEU A 79 -0.27 4.91 -5.67
CA LEU A 79 -1.60 4.96 -5.05
C LEU A 79 -2.77 4.99 -6.04
N PRO A 80 -2.76 5.80 -7.13
CA PRO A 80 -3.88 5.81 -8.08
C PRO A 80 -4.15 4.44 -8.70
N LEU A 81 -3.07 3.71 -9.01
CA LEU A 81 -3.15 2.38 -9.60
C LEU A 81 -3.64 1.35 -8.56
N ALA A 82 -3.21 1.45 -7.31
CA ALA A 82 -3.72 0.61 -6.24
C ALA A 82 -5.22 0.85 -5.99
N CYS A 83 -5.67 2.12 -5.98
CA CYS A 83 -7.09 2.45 -5.89
C CYS A 83 -7.88 1.84 -7.06
N GLU A 84 -7.39 1.98 -8.30
CA GLU A 84 -8.04 1.40 -9.48
C GLU A 84 -8.16 -0.13 -9.36
N ALA A 85 -7.09 -0.80 -8.91
CA ALA A 85 -7.05 -2.26 -8.81
C ALA A 85 -8.01 -2.84 -7.75
N TYR A 86 -8.31 -2.09 -6.68
CA TYR A 86 -9.27 -2.48 -5.66
C TYR A 86 -10.72 -2.09 -6.00
N GLY A 87 -10.91 -1.31 -7.06
CA GLY A 87 -12.21 -0.98 -7.63
C GLY A 87 -12.66 0.46 -7.37
N PRO A 88 -13.85 0.81 -7.87
CA PRO A 88 -14.32 2.20 -7.86
C PRO A 88 -14.79 2.68 -6.49
N GLU A 89 -15.09 1.76 -5.57
CA GLU A 89 -15.52 2.08 -4.21
C GLU A 89 -14.30 2.18 -3.29
N PRO A 90 -14.31 3.06 -2.28
CA PRO A 90 -13.21 3.14 -1.33
C PRO A 90 -12.99 1.82 -0.60
N ASP A 91 -11.79 1.28 -0.73
CA ASP A 91 -11.37 0.06 -0.04
C ASP A 91 -10.63 0.42 1.26
N PRO A 92 -11.07 -0.07 2.44
CA PRO A 92 -10.48 0.32 3.73
C PRO A 92 -9.00 -0.04 3.88
N TYR A 93 -8.52 -1.08 3.19
CA TYR A 93 -7.12 -1.48 3.24
C TYR A 93 -6.26 -0.51 2.44
N VAL A 94 -6.69 -0.16 1.21
CA VAL A 94 -5.99 0.83 0.38
C VAL A 94 -6.05 2.23 1.00
N GLU A 95 -7.19 2.63 1.56
CA GLU A 95 -7.32 3.90 2.28
C GLU A 95 -6.38 3.97 3.49
N PHE A 96 -6.22 2.87 4.22
CA PHE A 96 -5.29 2.84 5.35
C PHE A 96 -3.85 2.97 4.88
N ILE A 97 -3.45 2.24 3.83
CA ILE A 97 -2.13 2.38 3.22
C ILE A 97 -1.90 3.84 2.77
N ALA A 98 -2.85 4.45 2.06
CA ALA A 98 -2.78 5.83 1.63
C ALA A 98 -2.57 6.79 2.82
N ALA A 99 -3.32 6.61 3.91
CA ALA A 99 -3.16 7.41 5.13
C ALA A 99 -1.75 7.30 5.72
N THR A 100 -1.18 6.09 5.74
CA THR A 100 0.21 5.88 6.22
C THR A 100 1.25 6.53 5.31
N VAL A 101 1.01 6.53 3.99
CA VAL A 101 1.89 7.20 3.01
C VAL A 101 1.85 8.72 3.19
N HIS A 102 0.66 9.32 3.30
CA HIS A 102 0.51 10.75 3.57
C HIS A 102 1.15 11.15 4.91
N TYR A 103 0.96 10.33 5.95
CA TYR A 103 1.58 10.55 7.26
C TYR A 103 3.11 10.61 7.15
N GLN A 104 3.73 9.65 6.47
CA GLN A 104 5.17 9.62 6.25
C GLN A 104 5.68 10.74 5.34
N ALA A 105 4.87 11.20 4.39
CA ALA A 105 5.18 12.36 3.55
C ALA A 105 5.12 13.68 4.32
N GLY A 106 4.62 13.69 5.57
CA GLY A 106 4.37 14.91 6.34
C GLY A 106 3.09 15.64 5.93
N GLU A 107 2.26 15.02 5.10
CA GLU A 107 0.95 15.50 4.64
C GLU A 107 -0.10 15.14 5.69
N LEU A 108 0.05 15.75 6.87
CA LEU A 108 -0.65 15.33 8.08
C LEU A 108 -2.15 15.62 8.02
N ASP A 109 -2.59 16.58 7.22
CA ASP A 109 -4.00 16.94 7.08
C ASP A 109 -4.73 15.85 6.29
N GLU A 110 -4.17 15.46 5.15
CA GLU A 110 -4.63 14.37 4.30
C GLU A 110 -4.60 13.02 5.04
N ALA A 111 -3.51 12.75 5.76
CA ALA A 111 -3.39 11.54 6.57
C ALA A 111 -4.48 11.46 7.64
N PHE A 112 -4.77 12.58 8.31
CA PHE A 112 -5.81 12.64 9.34
C PHE A 112 -7.20 12.41 8.76
N ASP A 113 -7.53 13.03 7.64
CA ASP A 113 -8.86 12.91 7.03
C ASP A 113 -9.15 11.46 6.61
N LEU A 114 -8.15 10.76 6.04
CA LEU A 114 -8.26 9.34 5.72
C LEU A 114 -8.38 8.47 6.99
N PHE A 115 -7.52 8.68 7.99
CA PHE A 115 -7.63 7.95 9.27
C PHE A 115 -8.96 8.21 9.97
N ASP A 116 -9.52 9.41 9.89
CA ASP A 116 -10.80 9.77 10.48
C ASP A 116 -11.97 9.05 9.81
N GLY A 117 -11.96 8.97 8.46
CA GLY A 117 -12.92 8.18 7.71
C GLY A 117 -12.93 6.72 8.14
N LEU A 118 -11.74 6.11 8.20
CA LEU A 118 -11.55 4.73 8.65
C LEU A 118 -11.98 4.52 10.10
N PHE A 119 -11.61 5.43 11.00
CA PHE A 119 -11.95 5.32 12.43
C PHE A 119 -13.46 5.49 12.67
N LYS A 120 -14.14 6.39 11.95
CA LYS A 120 -15.59 6.57 12.07
C LYS A 120 -16.33 5.27 11.74
N SER A 121 -15.93 4.62 10.64
CA SER A 121 -16.54 3.40 10.11
C SER A 121 -16.16 2.14 10.90
N TYR A 122 -14.88 1.98 11.22
CA TYR A 122 -14.32 0.71 11.73
C TYR A 122 -13.71 0.80 13.13
N LYS A 123 -13.73 1.98 13.76
CA LYS A 123 -13.08 2.26 15.06
C LYS A 123 -11.59 1.94 14.99
N THR A 124 -11.05 1.26 16.00
CA THR A 124 -9.63 0.92 16.08
C THR A 124 -9.23 -0.27 15.21
N ARG A 125 -10.18 -0.96 14.56
CA ARG A 125 -9.91 -2.20 13.80
C ARG A 125 -8.84 -2.01 12.71
N PRO A 126 -8.85 -0.95 11.88
CA PRO A 126 -7.83 -0.76 10.83
C PRO A 126 -6.41 -0.54 11.37
N PHE A 127 -6.28 -0.12 12.64
CA PHE A 127 -4.99 0.15 13.27
C PHE A 127 -4.39 -1.07 13.99
N GLN A 128 -5.08 -2.22 14.00
CA GLN A 128 -4.61 -3.41 14.70
C GLN A 128 -3.47 -4.08 13.92
N GLY A 129 -2.34 -4.31 14.58
CA GLY A 129 -1.14 -4.89 13.93
C GLY A 129 -0.25 -3.85 13.25
N GLU A 130 -0.69 -2.60 13.19
CA GLU A 130 0.02 -1.49 12.57
C GLU A 130 0.93 -0.76 13.57
N LYS A 131 1.78 0.14 13.07
CA LYS A 131 2.65 0.95 13.93
C LYS A 131 1.78 1.79 14.90
N PRO A 132 2.04 1.75 16.22
CA PRO A 132 1.19 2.41 17.21
C PRO A 132 1.16 3.94 17.06
N GLU A 133 2.16 4.51 16.40
CA GLU A 133 2.23 5.94 16.09
C GLU A 133 1.07 6.44 15.23
N TYR A 134 0.52 5.63 14.33
CA TYR A 134 -0.59 6.06 13.47
C TYR A 134 -1.88 6.30 14.26
N LEU A 135 -2.20 5.40 15.19
CA LEU A 135 -3.36 5.56 16.08
C LEU A 135 -3.14 6.71 17.07
N ALA A 136 -1.92 6.84 17.62
CA ALA A 136 -1.57 7.92 18.53
C ALA A 136 -1.73 9.29 17.84
N PHE A 137 -1.17 9.44 16.63
CA PHE A 137 -1.31 10.62 15.79
C PHE A 137 -2.79 11.00 15.58
N TYR A 138 -3.61 10.04 15.15
CA TYR A 138 -5.04 10.29 14.93
C TYR A 138 -5.74 10.76 16.22
N MET A 139 -5.51 10.08 17.34
CA MET A 139 -6.17 10.38 18.62
C MET A 139 -5.79 11.77 19.15
N ASP A 140 -4.51 12.14 19.08
CA ASP A 140 -4.03 13.44 19.51
C ASP A 140 -4.65 14.58 18.69
N ARG A 141 -4.72 14.40 17.36
CA ARG A 141 -5.30 15.38 16.46
C ARG A 141 -6.82 15.49 16.60
N ALA A 142 -7.52 14.37 16.78
CA ALA A 142 -8.96 14.33 17.04
C ALA A 142 -9.32 15.01 18.37
N LYS A 143 -8.46 14.86 19.40
CA LYS A 143 -8.63 15.56 20.68
C LYS A 143 -8.41 17.07 20.52
N ALA A 144 -7.37 17.48 19.80
CA ALA A 144 -7.10 18.90 19.53
C ALA A 144 -8.28 19.57 18.83
N GLN A 145 -8.84 18.94 17.79
CA GLN A 145 -10.02 19.48 17.08
C GLN A 145 -11.26 19.62 17.96
N LYS A 146 -11.43 18.77 18.98
CA LYS A 146 -12.53 18.89 19.95
C LYS A 146 -12.33 20.04 20.94
N LEU A 147 -11.09 20.37 21.30
CA LEU A 147 -10.75 21.45 22.22
C LEU A 147 -10.77 22.84 21.55
N SER A 148 -10.70 22.90 20.22
CA SER A 148 -10.78 24.13 19.43
C SER A 148 -12.21 24.54 19.05
N LYS A 149 -13.23 23.80 19.48
CA LYS A 149 -14.66 24.07 19.26
C LYS A 149 -15.33 24.54 20.54
#